data_AF-A0A2T5MBG8-F1
#
_entry.id   AF-A0A2T5MBG8-F1
#
_cell.length_a   1.000
_cell.length_b   1.000
_cell.length_c   1.000
_cell.angle_alpha   90.00
_cell.angle_beta   90.00
_cell.angle_gamma   90.00
#
_symmetry.space_group_name_H-M   'P 1'
#
loop_
_entity.id
_entity.type
_entity.pdbx_description
1 polymer ?
#
loop_
_entity_poly.entity_id
_entity_poly.type
_entity_poly.pdbx_seq_one_letter_code
_entity_poly.pdbx_strand_id
1 'polypeptide(L)'
;MSAVTEYLRRAVAPRLVVGLSRKRGLQQLRAAFRRALGLRTNIELFFAFDDPYAAIALPGLIEIAAAHNAKLNLLPLIARGIDGDPAATQRSVHAITDSRRLAQRNGRTLARNTPLAAEDCAFLAAWTIAAAQHPNLNSFVADALAQLWFGSDALPSADTYAAIYQQHIGALPPAVTAEHRASLASNTALLKKLGHWESPAARVAGEWYFAHERLVQIDAHLRALGA
;
A
#
# COMPACT_ATOMS: atom_id res chain seq x y z
N MET A 1 -40.51 17.06 -19.60
CA MET A 1 -39.83 15.74 -19.48
C MET A 1 -40.60 14.93 -18.45
N SER A 2 -41.05 13.72 -18.76
CA SER A 2 -42.02 13.01 -17.91
C SER A 2 -41.36 12.35 -16.69
N ALA A 3 -42.05 12.36 -15.55
CA ALA A 3 -41.56 11.79 -14.29
C ALA A 3 -41.16 10.30 -14.39
N VAL A 4 -41.73 9.57 -15.36
CA VAL A 4 -41.41 8.17 -15.65
C VAL A 4 -39.99 8.02 -16.21
N THR A 5 -39.53 8.99 -17.02
CA THR A 5 -38.17 8.99 -17.60
C THR A 5 -37.10 9.21 -16.51
N GLU A 6 -37.42 10.00 -15.49
CA GLU A 6 -36.50 10.31 -14.39
C GLU A 6 -36.41 9.19 -13.35
N TYR A 7 -37.53 8.50 -13.07
CA TYR A 7 -37.55 7.29 -12.23
C TYR A 7 -36.73 6.16 -12.87
N LEU A 8 -36.91 5.89 -14.16
CA LEU A 8 -36.14 4.87 -14.88
C LEU A 8 -34.65 5.21 -14.91
N ARG A 9 -34.29 6.49 -15.09
CA ARG A 9 -32.89 6.93 -15.05
C ARG A 9 -32.26 6.75 -13.66
N ARG A 10 -32.99 7.02 -12.58
CA ARG A 10 -32.48 6.84 -11.19
C ARG A 10 -32.48 5.39 -10.72
N ALA A 11 -33.38 4.55 -11.21
CA ALA A 11 -33.47 3.15 -10.77
C ALA A 11 -32.60 2.19 -11.60
N VAL A 12 -32.45 2.45 -12.90
CA VAL A 12 -31.79 1.53 -13.84
C VAL A 12 -30.33 1.92 -14.08
N ALA A 13 -29.98 3.21 -14.11
CA ALA A 13 -28.60 3.63 -14.35
C ALA A 13 -27.61 3.16 -13.27
N PRO A 14 -27.90 3.22 -11.95
CA PRO A 14 -26.99 2.68 -10.94
C PRO A 14 -26.83 1.16 -11.09
N ARG A 15 -27.90 0.44 -11.43
CA ARG A 15 -27.88 -1.01 -11.63
C ARG A 15 -27.13 -1.43 -12.88
N LEU A 16 -27.21 -0.66 -13.97
CA LEU A 16 -26.40 -0.85 -15.17
C LEU A 16 -24.95 -0.47 -14.94
N VAL A 17 -24.64 0.59 -14.19
CA VAL A 17 -23.27 0.95 -13.81
C VAL A 17 -22.66 -0.12 -12.92
N VAL A 18 -23.41 -0.66 -11.95
CA VAL A 18 -23.00 -1.80 -11.09
C VAL A 18 -22.94 -3.12 -11.90
N GLY A 19 -23.78 -3.26 -12.93
CA GLY A 19 -23.79 -4.40 -13.84
C GLY A 19 -22.61 -4.40 -14.81
N LEU A 20 -22.27 -3.24 -15.38
CA LEU A 20 -21.11 -3.00 -16.24
C LEU A 20 -19.81 -2.92 -15.44
N SER A 21 -19.87 -2.60 -14.14
CA SER A 21 -18.74 -2.74 -13.22
C SER A 21 -18.42 -4.21 -12.90
N ARG A 22 -19.22 -5.17 -13.37
CA ARG A 22 -18.84 -6.60 -13.42
C ARG A 22 -17.84 -6.85 -14.56
N LYS A 23 -16.75 -6.07 -14.59
CA LYS A 23 -15.50 -6.41 -15.29
C LYS A 23 -14.84 -7.70 -14.76
N ARG A 24 -15.42 -8.30 -13.70
CA ARG A 24 -15.04 -9.59 -13.11
C ARG A 24 -14.87 -10.70 -14.13
N GLY A 25 -15.76 -10.84 -15.13
CA GLY A 25 -15.63 -11.89 -16.14
C GLY A 25 -14.37 -11.72 -17.01
N LEU A 26 -14.08 -10.48 -17.43
CA LEU A 26 -12.90 -10.17 -18.22
C LEU A 26 -11.60 -10.29 -17.38
N GLN A 27 -11.65 -9.91 -16.10
CA GLN A 27 -10.55 -10.10 -15.16
C GLN A 27 -10.29 -11.58 -14.86
N GLN A 28 -11.33 -12.39 -14.68
CA GLN A 28 -11.22 -13.84 -14.50
C GLN A 28 -10.65 -14.53 -15.74
N LEU A 29 -11.08 -14.13 -16.93
CA LEU A 29 -10.49 -14.63 -18.19
C LEU A 29 -9.01 -14.24 -18.31
N ARG A 30 -8.66 -12.97 -18.02
CA ARG A 30 -7.26 -12.52 -18.00
C ARG A 30 -6.43 -13.26 -16.95
N ALA A 31 -6.98 -13.49 -15.76
CA ALA A 31 -6.32 -14.24 -14.71
C ALA A 31 -6.12 -15.71 -15.13
N ALA A 32 -7.14 -16.35 -15.70
CA ALA A 32 -7.04 -17.71 -16.21
C ALA A 32 -5.97 -17.83 -17.31
N PHE A 33 -5.93 -16.87 -18.24
CA PHE A 33 -4.90 -16.81 -19.27
C PHE A 33 -3.50 -16.60 -18.68
N ARG A 34 -3.34 -15.68 -17.71
CA ARG A 34 -2.08 -15.47 -17.00
C ARG A 34 -1.60 -16.75 -16.30
N ARG A 35 -2.50 -17.47 -15.63
CA ARG A 35 -2.19 -18.75 -14.99
C ARG A 35 -1.78 -19.82 -16.00
N ALA A 36 -2.48 -19.91 -17.13
CA ALA A 36 -2.11 -20.82 -18.22
C ALA A 36 -0.70 -20.53 -18.76
N LEU A 37 -0.28 -19.26 -18.72
CA LEU A 37 1.09 -18.82 -19.05
C LEU A 37 2.08 -18.87 -17.86
N GLY A 38 1.68 -19.37 -16.69
CA GLY A 38 2.53 -19.43 -15.50
C GLY A 38 2.85 -18.06 -14.86
N LEU A 39 2.12 -17.01 -15.23
CA LEU A 39 2.33 -15.64 -14.73
C LEU A 39 1.62 -15.41 -13.39
N ARG A 40 2.38 -14.98 -12.38
CA ARG A 40 1.87 -14.63 -11.04
C ARG A 40 0.92 -13.45 -11.07
N THR A 41 -0.05 -13.41 -10.17
CA THR A 41 -0.90 -12.22 -9.96
C THR A 41 -0.08 -11.13 -9.27
N ASN A 42 -0.21 -9.88 -9.69
CA ASN A 42 0.50 -8.76 -9.08
C ASN A 42 -0.39 -8.07 -8.04
N ILE A 43 0.20 -7.77 -6.89
CA ILE A 43 -0.31 -6.84 -5.89
C ILE A 43 0.64 -5.65 -5.90
N GLU A 44 0.15 -4.47 -6.24
CA GLU A 44 0.95 -3.23 -6.13
C GLU A 44 0.54 -2.51 -4.85
N LEU A 45 1.45 -2.38 -3.90
CA LEU A 45 1.23 -1.64 -2.67
C LEU A 45 1.90 -0.27 -2.77
N PHE A 46 1.09 0.77 -2.87
CA PHE A 46 1.52 2.15 -2.72
C PHE A 46 1.44 2.51 -1.24
N PHE A 47 2.57 2.85 -0.63
CA PHE A 47 2.66 3.09 0.80
C PHE A 47 3.67 4.18 1.13
N ALA A 48 3.54 4.78 2.31
CA ALA A 48 4.51 5.72 2.82
C ALA A 48 5.02 5.25 4.19
N PHE A 49 6.27 5.58 4.53
CA PHE A 49 6.84 5.18 5.82
C PHE A 49 6.28 6.02 6.98
N ASP A 50 5.95 7.28 6.72
CA ASP A 50 5.27 8.19 7.65
C ASP A 50 3.76 7.92 7.80
N ASP A 51 3.26 6.83 7.22
CA ASP A 51 1.89 6.34 7.40
C ASP A 51 1.84 5.11 8.34
N PRO A 52 1.23 5.21 9.54
CA PRO A 52 1.15 4.10 10.48
C PRO A 52 0.32 2.92 9.95
N TYR A 53 -0.63 3.17 9.05
CA TYR A 53 -1.44 2.10 8.47
C TYR A 53 -0.61 1.16 7.59
N ALA A 54 0.50 1.64 7.01
CA ALA A 54 1.41 0.77 6.25
C ALA A 54 2.00 -0.34 7.13
N ALA A 55 2.32 -0.04 8.40
CA ALA A 55 2.83 -1.01 9.36
C ALA A 55 1.77 -2.04 9.82
N ILE A 56 0.48 -1.70 9.67
CA ILE A 56 -0.65 -2.62 9.89
C ILE A 56 -0.87 -3.51 8.67
N ALA A 57 -0.86 -2.91 7.47
CA ALA A 57 -1.25 -3.59 6.24
C ALA A 57 -0.19 -4.55 5.69
N LEU A 58 1.09 -4.13 5.70
CA LEU A 58 2.15 -4.84 4.97
C LEU A 58 2.36 -6.29 5.46
N PRO A 59 2.43 -6.60 6.77
CA PRO A 59 2.61 -7.98 7.22
C PRO A 59 1.55 -8.94 6.67
N GLY A 60 0.27 -8.55 6.75
CA GLY A 60 -0.82 -9.35 6.21
C GLY A 60 -0.79 -9.47 4.69
N LEU A 61 -0.36 -8.43 3.97
CA LEU A 61 -0.18 -8.51 2.52
C LEU A 61 0.97 -9.44 2.11
N ILE A 62 2.03 -9.53 2.90
CA ILE A 62 3.13 -10.47 2.65
C ILE A 62 2.62 -11.91 2.78
N GLU A 63 1.87 -12.21 3.85
CA GLU A 63 1.26 -13.54 4.07
C GLU A 63 0.28 -13.90 2.95
N ILE A 64 -0.63 -12.98 2.59
CA ILE A 64 -1.59 -13.17 1.51
C ILE A 64 -0.88 -13.39 0.16
N ALA A 65 0.15 -12.59 -0.13
CA ALA A 65 0.91 -12.74 -1.37
C ALA A 65 1.57 -14.11 -1.46
N ALA A 66 2.16 -14.60 -0.36
CA ALA A 66 2.78 -15.92 -0.30
C ALA A 66 1.75 -17.03 -0.48
N ALA A 67 0.60 -16.96 0.21
CA ALA A 67 -0.46 -17.96 0.14
C ALA A 67 -1.04 -18.14 -1.27
N HIS A 68 -1.04 -17.07 -2.08
CA HIS A 68 -1.57 -17.03 -3.44
C HIS A 68 -0.49 -17.02 -4.53
N ASN A 69 0.77 -17.32 -4.20
CA ASN A 69 1.92 -17.22 -5.13
C ASN A 69 1.90 -15.91 -5.97
N ALA A 70 1.48 -14.81 -5.33
CA ALA A 70 1.35 -13.51 -5.95
C ALA A 70 2.64 -12.71 -5.79
N LYS A 71 2.93 -11.85 -6.76
CA LYS A 71 4.05 -10.91 -6.68
C LYS A 71 3.58 -9.63 -5.99
N LEU A 72 4.08 -9.39 -4.78
CA LEU A 72 3.93 -8.11 -4.08
C LEU A 72 5.00 -7.13 -4.59
N ASN A 73 4.56 -6.04 -5.23
CA ASN A 73 5.41 -4.94 -5.65
C ASN A 73 5.20 -3.78 -4.68
N LEU A 74 6.29 -3.33 -4.04
CA LEU A 74 6.28 -2.23 -3.10
C LEU A 74 6.63 -0.92 -3.82
N LEU A 75 5.72 0.05 -3.76
CA LEU A 75 5.87 1.37 -4.38
C LEU A 75 5.86 2.45 -3.28
N PRO A 76 7.03 2.76 -2.68
CA PRO A 76 7.11 3.77 -1.64
C PRO A 76 6.78 5.16 -2.19
N LEU A 77 6.15 5.97 -1.34
CA LEU A 77 5.70 7.33 -1.60
C LEU A 77 6.36 8.30 -0.60
N ILE A 78 6.54 9.53 -1.04
CA ILE A 78 6.87 10.69 -0.18
C ILE A 78 5.66 11.64 -0.14
N ALA A 79 5.17 12.04 -1.32
CA ALA A 79 3.98 12.88 -1.43
C ALA A 79 2.72 12.05 -1.69
N ARG A 80 1.65 12.35 -0.96
CA ARG A 80 0.32 11.74 -1.06
C ARG A 80 -0.74 12.68 -0.47
N GLY A 81 -2.00 12.29 -0.52
CA GLY A 81 -3.11 13.09 -0.05
C GLY A 81 -3.72 13.95 -1.15
N ILE A 82 -4.69 14.77 -0.75
CA ILE A 82 -5.33 15.76 -1.61
C ILE A 82 -4.63 17.10 -1.37
N ASP A 83 -4.22 17.76 -2.45
CA ASP A 83 -3.54 19.06 -2.38
C ASP A 83 -4.49 20.10 -1.73
N GLY A 84 -4.01 20.82 -0.72
CA GLY A 84 -4.79 21.85 -0.01
C GLY A 84 -5.82 21.33 0.98
N ASP A 85 -5.73 20.06 1.38
CA ASP A 85 -6.67 19.49 2.34
C ASP A 85 -6.56 20.12 3.74
N PRO A 86 -7.61 20.81 4.24
CA PRO A 86 -7.55 21.52 5.50
C PRO A 86 -7.45 20.59 6.72
N ALA A 87 -7.79 19.31 6.56
CA ALA A 87 -7.80 18.32 7.64
C ALA A 87 -6.58 17.38 7.61
N ALA A 88 -5.56 17.64 6.76
CA ALA A 88 -4.39 16.79 6.63
C ALA A 88 -3.70 16.50 7.98
N THR A 89 -3.47 17.54 8.80
CA THR A 89 -2.88 17.40 10.13
C THR A 89 -3.76 16.62 11.10
N GLN A 90 -5.08 16.84 11.06
CA GLN A 90 -6.01 16.10 11.92
C GLN A 90 -6.05 14.61 11.53
N ARG A 91 -5.97 14.31 10.24
CA ARG A 91 -5.92 12.92 9.75
C ARG A 91 -4.64 12.21 10.15
N SER A 92 -3.48 12.85 10.11
CA SER A 92 -2.23 12.20 10.51
C SER A 92 -2.23 11.81 12.00
N VAL A 93 -2.76 12.69 12.86
CA VAL A 93 -2.98 12.39 14.30
C VAL A 93 -4.02 11.28 14.48
N HIS A 94 -5.11 11.33 13.72
CA HIS A 94 -6.15 10.30 13.77
C HIS A 94 -5.62 8.93 13.33
N ALA A 95 -4.81 8.87 12.28
CA ALA A 95 -4.22 7.64 11.75
C ALA A 95 -3.41 6.89 12.81
N ILE A 96 -2.69 7.61 13.69
CA ILE A 96 -1.96 7.01 14.83
C ILE A 96 -2.93 6.39 15.82
N THR A 97 -3.95 7.16 16.22
CA THR A 97 -4.95 6.71 17.19
C THR A 97 -5.68 5.46 16.71
N ASP A 98 -6.05 5.44 15.43
CA ASP A 98 -6.76 4.32 14.83
C ASP A 98 -5.83 3.12 14.58
N SER A 99 -4.61 3.34 14.08
CA SER A 99 -3.61 2.28 13.93
C SER A 99 -3.27 1.61 15.26
N ARG A 100 -3.28 2.35 16.38
CA ARG A 100 -3.16 1.77 17.72
C ARG A 100 -4.31 0.81 18.04
N ARG A 101 -5.55 1.17 17.72
CA ARG A 101 -6.73 0.31 17.90
C ARG A 101 -6.68 -0.93 17.00
N LEU A 102 -6.27 -0.75 15.73
CA LEU A 102 -6.10 -1.86 14.79
C LEU A 102 -5.02 -2.83 15.26
N ALA A 103 -3.87 -2.32 15.72
CA ALA A 103 -2.79 -3.13 16.26
C ALA A 103 -3.22 -3.94 17.49
N GLN A 104 -4.01 -3.34 18.39
CA GLN A 104 -4.49 -4.00 19.61
C GLN A 104 -5.36 -5.23 19.32
N ARG A 105 -6.10 -5.25 18.20
CA ARG A 105 -6.86 -6.44 17.78
C ARG A 105 -5.97 -7.66 17.55
N ASN A 106 -4.69 -7.45 17.24
CA ASN A 106 -3.68 -8.48 17.03
C ASN A 106 -2.68 -8.56 18.19
N GLY A 107 -3.01 -8.03 19.37
CA GLY A 107 -2.16 -8.08 20.56
C GLY A 107 -0.91 -7.20 20.49
N ARG A 108 -0.82 -6.27 19.54
CA ARG A 108 0.30 -5.33 19.39
C ARG A 108 -0.10 -3.93 19.86
N THR A 109 0.86 -3.13 20.30
CA THR A 109 0.62 -1.74 20.71
C THR A 109 1.57 -0.81 19.99
N LEU A 110 1.03 0.19 19.29
CA LEU A 110 1.79 1.24 18.62
C LEU A 110 2.50 2.11 19.67
N ALA A 111 3.83 2.21 19.59
CA ALA A 111 4.65 2.94 20.56
C ALA A 111 4.73 4.45 20.25
N ARG A 112 4.74 4.81 18.96
CA ARG A 112 4.79 6.21 18.51
C ARG A 112 3.46 6.92 18.80
N ASN A 113 3.52 8.18 19.23
CA ASN A 113 2.36 9.03 19.48
C ASN A 113 2.31 10.25 18.56
N THR A 114 3.43 10.59 17.94
CA THR A 114 3.58 11.78 17.10
C THR A 114 3.55 11.42 15.61
N PRO A 115 2.91 12.22 14.74
CA PRO A 115 3.07 12.06 13.30
C PRO A 115 4.51 12.28 12.87
N LEU A 116 4.94 11.54 11.85
CA LEU A 116 6.24 11.73 11.20
C LEU A 116 6.07 12.62 9.97
N ALA A 117 7.10 13.42 9.67
CA ALA A 117 7.19 14.05 8.35
C ALA A 117 7.67 13.00 7.32
N ALA A 118 7.24 13.15 6.07
CA ALA A 118 7.65 12.24 5.00
C ALA A 118 9.17 12.33 4.75
N GLU A 119 9.75 13.52 4.94
CA GLU A 119 11.17 13.82 4.81
C GLU A 119 12.01 13.05 5.83
N ASP A 120 11.53 12.91 7.07
CA ASP A 120 12.22 12.16 8.13
C ASP A 120 12.37 10.68 7.75
N CYS A 121 11.47 10.16 6.92
CA CYS A 121 11.46 8.77 6.48
C CYS A 121 11.97 8.57 5.05
N ALA A 122 12.38 9.64 4.36
CA ALA A 122 12.65 9.59 2.93
C ALA A 122 13.81 8.65 2.57
N PHE A 123 14.76 8.46 3.49
CA PHE A 123 15.87 7.52 3.30
C PHE A 123 15.38 6.06 3.23
N LEU A 124 14.38 5.66 4.02
CA LEU A 124 13.80 4.30 3.97
C LEU A 124 13.07 4.05 2.65
N ALA A 125 12.36 5.07 2.14
CA ALA A 125 11.72 5.03 0.84
C ALA A 125 12.77 4.87 -0.29
N ALA A 126 13.87 5.61 -0.22
CA ALA A 126 14.97 5.50 -1.18
C ALA A 126 15.67 4.13 -1.11
N TRP A 127 15.91 3.59 0.09
CA TRP A 127 16.49 2.26 0.27
C TRP A 127 15.58 1.15 -0.25
N THR A 128 14.27 1.32 -0.14
CA THR A 128 13.28 0.43 -0.75
C THR A 128 13.40 0.42 -2.28
N ILE A 129 13.62 1.59 -2.91
CA ILE A 129 13.89 1.68 -4.36
C ILE A 129 15.21 0.98 -4.71
N ALA A 130 16.28 1.23 -3.95
CA ALA A 130 17.58 0.62 -4.21
C ALA A 130 17.56 -0.91 -4.10
N ALA A 131 16.78 -1.45 -3.17
CA ALA A 131 16.62 -2.88 -2.94
C ALA A 131 15.46 -3.52 -3.73
N ALA A 132 14.87 -2.82 -4.72
CA ALA A 132 13.63 -3.25 -5.39
C ALA A 132 13.65 -4.67 -6.00
N GLN A 133 14.82 -5.19 -6.36
CA GLN A 133 15.00 -6.54 -6.91
C GLN A 133 15.49 -7.57 -5.88
N HIS A 134 15.72 -7.16 -4.63
CA HIS A 134 16.26 -8.04 -3.60
C HIS A 134 15.15 -8.98 -3.06
N PRO A 135 15.41 -10.29 -2.92
CA PRO A 135 14.39 -11.25 -2.47
C PRO A 135 13.82 -10.97 -1.07
N ASN A 136 14.64 -10.38 -0.19
CA ASN A 136 14.24 -10.05 1.19
C ASN A 136 13.70 -8.62 1.35
N LEU A 137 13.40 -7.91 0.25
CA LEU A 137 12.88 -6.54 0.29
C LEU A 137 11.65 -6.42 1.20
N ASN A 138 10.71 -7.37 1.09
CA ASN A 138 9.47 -7.35 1.88
C ASN A 138 9.76 -7.40 3.39
N SER A 139 10.70 -8.25 3.80
CA SER A 139 11.11 -8.39 5.21
C SER A 139 11.82 -7.12 5.71
N PHE A 140 12.70 -6.53 4.90
CA PHE A 140 13.33 -5.24 5.22
C PHE A 140 12.28 -4.16 5.49
N VAL A 141 11.32 -3.97 4.58
CA VAL A 141 10.31 -2.92 4.70
C VAL A 141 9.38 -3.17 5.89
N ALA A 142 8.98 -4.44 6.11
CA ALA A 142 8.14 -4.81 7.23
C ALA A 142 8.81 -4.52 8.58
N ASP A 143 10.09 -4.89 8.73
CA ASP A 143 10.85 -4.66 9.97
C ASP A 143 11.18 -3.18 10.16
N ALA A 144 11.47 -2.44 9.08
CA ALA A 144 11.65 -1.00 9.15
C ALA A 144 10.35 -0.30 9.61
N LEU A 145 9.20 -0.63 9.04
CA LEU A 145 7.90 -0.12 9.49
C LEU A 145 7.58 -0.55 10.92
N ALA A 146 7.93 -1.78 11.30
CA ALA A 146 7.73 -2.26 12.67
C ALA A 146 8.57 -1.47 13.67
N GLN A 147 9.86 -1.28 13.41
CA GLN A 147 10.76 -0.48 14.23
C GLN A 147 10.28 0.97 14.31
N LEU A 148 9.85 1.52 13.18
CA LEU A 148 9.29 2.87 13.10
C LEU A 148 8.11 2.97 14.05
N TRP A 149 7.03 2.22 13.84
CA TRP A 149 5.77 2.49 14.52
C TRP A 149 5.58 1.79 15.88
N PHE A 150 6.25 0.66 16.09
CA PHE A 150 6.12 -0.15 17.31
C PHE A 150 7.36 -0.12 18.21
N GLY A 151 8.49 0.41 17.74
CA GLY A 151 9.74 0.46 18.51
C GLY A 151 9.78 1.61 19.51
N SER A 152 9.82 2.85 19.03
CA SER A 152 9.87 4.05 19.89
C SER A 152 9.28 5.28 19.21
N ASP A 153 9.03 6.33 20.01
CA ASP A 153 8.59 7.65 19.52
C ASP A 153 9.78 8.53 19.06
N ALA A 154 11.01 8.01 19.07
CA ALA A 154 12.18 8.74 18.62
C ALA A 154 12.13 9.01 17.10
N LEU A 155 12.71 10.13 16.68
CA LEU A 155 12.85 10.45 15.26
C LEU A 155 13.74 9.40 14.59
N PRO A 156 13.36 8.90 13.40
CA PRO A 156 14.17 7.96 12.67
C PRO A 156 15.44 8.64 12.13
N SER A 157 16.55 7.89 12.13
CA SER A 157 17.80 8.30 11.49
C SER A 157 18.34 7.16 10.63
N ALA A 158 19.09 7.48 9.58
CA ALA A 158 19.70 6.46 8.71
C ALA A 158 20.55 5.48 9.53
N ASP A 159 21.36 5.97 10.47
CA ASP A 159 22.24 5.13 11.30
C ASP A 159 21.46 4.09 12.10
N THR A 160 20.31 4.47 12.66
CA THR A 160 19.47 3.56 13.48
C THR A 160 18.89 2.41 12.65
N TYR A 161 18.62 2.63 11.37
CA TYR A 161 17.96 1.65 10.50
C TYR A 161 18.94 0.92 9.57
N ALA A 162 20.19 1.36 9.48
CA ALA A 162 21.21 0.74 8.64
C ALA A 162 21.43 -0.74 8.99
N ALA A 163 21.34 -1.10 10.28
CA ALA A 163 21.43 -2.48 10.74
C ALA A 163 20.30 -3.37 10.19
N ILE A 164 19.05 -2.85 10.13
CA ILE A 164 17.90 -3.58 9.57
C ILE A 164 18.11 -3.80 8.07
N TYR A 165 18.57 -2.77 7.36
CA TYR A 165 18.90 -2.90 5.93
C TYR A 165 20.00 -3.94 5.72
N GLN A 166 21.09 -3.88 6.46
CA GLN A 166 22.19 -4.83 6.35
C GLN A 166 21.77 -6.27 6.69
N GLN A 167 20.95 -6.47 7.72
CA GLN A 167 20.44 -7.78 8.10
C GLN A 167 19.65 -8.46 6.97
N HIS A 168 18.78 -7.71 6.28
CA HIS A 168 17.90 -8.28 5.26
C HIS A 168 18.51 -8.30 3.87
N ILE A 169 19.25 -7.24 3.51
CA ILE A 169 19.81 -7.02 2.18
C ILE A 169 21.24 -7.54 2.06
N GLY A 170 21.96 -7.71 3.18
CA GLY A 170 23.34 -8.22 3.19
C GLY A 170 24.40 -7.20 2.75
N ALA A 171 24.03 -5.93 2.62
CA ALA A 171 24.92 -4.84 2.24
C ALA A 171 24.63 -3.59 3.09
N LEU A 172 25.58 -2.67 3.15
CA LEU A 172 25.31 -1.36 3.74
C LEU A 172 24.29 -0.59 2.88
N PRO A 173 23.41 0.21 3.51
CA PRO A 173 22.48 1.04 2.75
C PRO A 173 23.23 2.02 1.84
N PRO A 174 22.79 2.19 0.58
CA PRO A 174 23.42 3.13 -0.33
C PRO A 174 23.08 4.58 0.06
N ALA A 175 23.92 5.51 -0.38
CA ALA A 175 23.63 6.93 -0.31
C ALA A 175 22.36 7.26 -1.14
N VAL A 176 21.57 8.23 -0.66
CA VAL A 176 20.34 8.65 -1.35
C VAL A 176 20.67 9.56 -2.54
N THR A 177 20.49 9.05 -3.75
CA THR A 177 20.80 9.74 -5.00
C THR A 177 19.61 10.52 -5.57
N ALA A 178 19.85 11.33 -6.60
CA ALA A 178 18.80 11.99 -7.37
C ALA A 178 17.91 10.98 -8.13
N GLU A 179 18.47 9.84 -8.54
CA GLU A 179 17.72 8.76 -9.19
C GLU A 179 16.66 8.16 -8.27
N HIS A 180 17.01 7.90 -7.00
CA HIS A 180 16.04 7.43 -6.01
C HIS A 180 14.88 8.44 -5.85
N ARG A 181 15.19 9.74 -5.78
CA ARG A 181 14.17 10.80 -5.69
C ARG A 181 13.28 10.84 -6.94
N ALA A 182 13.85 10.67 -8.14
CA ALA A 182 13.10 10.61 -9.40
C ALA A 182 12.18 9.37 -9.47
N SER A 183 12.62 8.22 -8.96
CA SER A 183 11.78 7.02 -8.86
C SER A 183 10.61 7.22 -7.89
N LEU A 184 10.85 7.85 -6.73
CA LEU A 184 9.78 8.17 -5.75
C LEU A 184 8.75 9.15 -6.32
N ALA A 185 9.20 10.17 -7.07
CA ALA A 185 8.31 11.09 -7.77
C ALA A 185 7.49 10.34 -8.84
N SER A 186 8.10 9.38 -9.54
CA SER A 186 7.44 8.53 -10.54
C SER A 186 6.38 7.63 -9.92
N ASN A 187 6.61 7.06 -8.72
CA ASN A 187 5.59 6.31 -7.97
C ASN A 187 4.39 7.19 -7.61
N THR A 188 4.65 8.42 -7.16
CA THR A 188 3.60 9.41 -6.85
C THR A 188 2.80 9.78 -8.08
N ALA A 189 3.46 10.06 -9.20
CA ALA A 189 2.82 10.36 -10.47
C ALA A 189 1.99 9.18 -10.99
N LEU A 190 2.49 7.95 -10.80
CA LEU A 190 1.76 6.73 -11.15
C LEU A 190 0.49 6.56 -10.31
N LEU A 191 0.57 6.78 -8.99
CA LEU A 191 -0.60 6.73 -8.10
C LEU A 191 -1.70 7.69 -8.58
N LYS A 192 -1.34 8.97 -8.81
CA LYS A 192 -2.26 10.00 -9.31
C LYS A 192 -2.82 9.64 -10.69
N LYS A 193 -1.97 9.19 -11.62
CA LYS A 193 -2.36 8.76 -12.97
C LYS A 193 -3.37 7.60 -12.95
N LEU A 194 -3.24 6.67 -12.00
CA LEU A 194 -4.15 5.54 -11.85
C LEU A 194 -5.42 5.89 -11.04
N GLY A 195 -5.59 7.17 -10.66
CA GLY A 195 -6.80 7.70 -10.04
C GLY A 195 -6.89 7.48 -8.53
N HIS A 196 -5.77 7.22 -7.85
CA HIS A 196 -5.70 7.12 -6.39
C HIS A 196 -4.86 8.27 -5.82
N TRP A 197 -4.94 8.48 -4.50
CA TRP A 197 -4.33 9.65 -3.85
C TRP A 197 -3.71 9.37 -2.48
N GLU A 198 -4.12 8.30 -1.79
CA GLU A 198 -3.68 8.02 -0.41
C GLU A 198 -2.96 6.68 -0.24
N SER A 199 -2.30 6.50 0.92
CA SER A 199 -1.69 5.24 1.37
C SER A 199 -2.37 4.62 2.61
N PRO A 200 -2.06 3.35 2.94
CA PRO A 200 -1.54 2.31 2.05
C PRO A 200 -2.65 1.84 1.11
N ALA A 201 -2.40 1.93 -0.19
CA ALA A 201 -3.34 1.53 -1.23
C ALA A 201 -2.80 0.32 -1.99
N ALA A 202 -3.51 -0.79 -1.91
CA ALA A 202 -3.22 -1.98 -2.68
C ALA A 202 -4.04 -1.98 -3.98
N ARG A 203 -3.37 -2.20 -5.11
CA ARG A 203 -4.00 -2.45 -6.41
C ARG A 203 -3.84 -3.91 -6.78
N VAL A 204 -4.97 -4.62 -6.94
CA VAL A 204 -5.00 -6.05 -7.28
C VAL A 204 -5.83 -6.24 -8.52
N ALA A 205 -5.20 -6.71 -9.61
CA ALA A 205 -5.84 -6.89 -10.92
C ALA A 205 -6.64 -5.66 -11.41
N GLY A 206 -6.16 -4.46 -11.06
CA GLY A 206 -6.77 -3.17 -11.42
C GLY A 206 -7.85 -2.67 -10.47
N GLU A 207 -8.17 -3.39 -9.40
CA GLU A 207 -9.07 -2.93 -8.33
C GLU A 207 -8.27 -2.36 -7.15
N TRP A 208 -8.83 -1.33 -6.51
CA TRP A 208 -8.20 -0.59 -5.42
C TRP A 208 -8.75 -0.97 -4.05
N TYR A 209 -7.87 -1.04 -3.07
CA TYR A 209 -8.17 -1.37 -1.68
C TYR A 209 -7.34 -0.49 -0.74
N PHE A 210 -7.97 0.12 0.26
CA PHE A 210 -7.25 0.60 1.44
C PHE A 210 -6.76 -0.61 2.23
N ALA A 211 -5.46 -0.89 2.14
CA ALA A 211 -4.93 -2.20 2.46
C ALA A 211 -5.12 -2.59 3.94
N HIS A 212 -4.99 -1.63 4.85
CA HIS A 212 -5.07 -1.84 6.30
C HIS A 212 -6.46 -2.30 6.78
N GLU A 213 -7.54 -2.01 6.04
CA GLU A 213 -8.90 -2.44 6.41
C GLU A 213 -9.47 -3.55 5.52
N ARG A 214 -8.78 -3.90 4.43
CA ARG A 214 -9.35 -4.72 3.35
C ARG A 214 -8.57 -5.99 3.04
N LEU A 215 -7.69 -6.43 3.94
CA LEU A 215 -6.90 -7.67 3.78
C LEU A 215 -7.78 -8.88 3.43
N VAL A 216 -8.90 -9.07 4.13
CA VAL A 216 -9.84 -10.19 3.87
C VAL A 216 -10.44 -10.12 2.47
N GLN A 217 -10.78 -8.92 1.99
CA GLN A 217 -11.32 -8.72 0.65
C GLN A 217 -10.26 -8.92 -0.43
N ILE A 218 -9.00 -8.51 -0.17
CA ILE A 218 -7.86 -8.75 -1.06
C ILE A 218 -7.60 -10.25 -1.21
N ASP A 219 -7.56 -10.99 -0.11
CA ASP A 219 -7.44 -12.45 -0.08
C ASP A 219 -8.58 -13.13 -0.87
N ALA A 220 -9.83 -12.76 -0.58
CA ALA A 220 -10.98 -13.29 -1.30
C ALA A 220 -10.95 -12.97 -2.81
N HIS A 221 -10.45 -11.80 -3.19
CA HIS A 221 -10.30 -11.43 -4.59
C HIS A 221 -9.22 -12.27 -5.28
N LEU A 222 -8.05 -12.46 -4.67
CA LEU A 222 -6.99 -13.33 -5.20
C LEU A 222 -7.48 -14.77 -5.38
N ARG A 223 -8.20 -15.31 -4.38
CA ARG A 223 -8.86 -16.62 -4.48
C ARG A 223 -9.83 -16.70 -5.65
N ALA A 224 -10.66 -15.68 -5.85
CA ALA A 224 -11.59 -15.62 -6.98
C ALA A 224 -10.89 -15.49 -8.35
N LEU A 225 -9.68 -14.94 -8.37
CA LEU A 225 -8.79 -14.93 -9.53
C LEU A 225 -7.99 -16.23 -9.67
N GLY A 226 -8.24 -17.25 -8.84
CA GLY A 226 -7.55 -18.54 -8.85
C GLY A 226 -6.05 -18.44 -8.64
N ALA A 227 -5.59 -17.38 -7.96
CA ALA A 227 -4.19 -17.20 -7.59
C ALA A 227 -3.81 -18.19 -6.48
#